data_AF-A0A7C8Z1H8-F1
#
_entry.id   AF-A0A7C8Z1H8-F1
#
_cell.length_a   1.000
_cell.length_b   1.000
_cell.length_c   1.000
_cell.angle_alpha   90.00
_cell.angle_beta   90.00
_cell.angle_gamma   90.00
#
_symmetry.space_group_name_H-M   'P 1'
#
loop_
_entity.id
_entity.type
_entity.pdbx_description
1 polymer ?
#
loop_
_entity_poly.entity_id
_entity_poly.type
_entity_poly.pdbx_seq_one_letter_code
_entity_poly.pdbx_strand_id
1 'polypeptide(L)'
;MKEIGALGSKPLVQEVCTTCGNQDPTENTWMMLPGTDIFAVTPFHAAHAILERDQERLDFEAKKLQSIVKEKSLIISEKGALSDKISPGILRSLVTLTDKK
;
A
#
# COMPACT_ATOMS: atom_id res chain seq x y z
N MET A 1 38.46 4.98 -14.02
CA MET A 1 38.70 6.34 -14.53
C MET A 1 37.96 6.55 -15.84
N LYS A 2 36.74 7.10 -15.79
CA LYS A 2 36.41 8.35 -16.49
C LYS A 2 35.12 8.87 -15.86
N GLU A 3 35.29 10.00 -15.20
CA GLU A 3 34.23 10.80 -14.63
C GLU A 3 33.16 11.08 -15.68
N ILE A 4 31.91 10.78 -15.35
CA ILE A 4 30.76 11.44 -15.95
C ILE A 4 30.12 12.25 -14.81
N GLY A 5 30.93 13.12 -14.22
CA GLY A 5 30.46 14.24 -13.43
C GLY A 5 30.26 15.43 -14.36
N ALA A 6 29.21 16.20 -14.11
CA ALA A 6 28.85 17.48 -14.76
C ALA A 6 28.02 17.40 -16.04
N LEU A 7 26.73 17.13 -15.85
CA LEU A 7 25.67 18.03 -16.36
C LEU A 7 24.71 18.31 -15.19
N GLY A 8 25.22 19.03 -14.20
CA GLY A 8 24.41 19.60 -13.14
C GLY A 8 23.59 20.76 -13.69
N SER A 9 22.46 20.46 -14.33
CA SER A 9 21.37 21.41 -14.38
C SER A 9 20.85 21.54 -12.95
N LYS A 10 21.21 22.63 -12.25
CA LYS A 10 20.56 22.96 -10.97
C LYS A 10 19.06 22.98 -11.22
N PRO A 11 18.26 22.11 -10.58
CA PRO A 11 16.82 22.26 -10.60
C PRO A 11 16.52 23.63 -9.99
N LEU A 12 15.84 24.52 -10.73
CA LEU A 12 15.47 25.84 -10.22
C LEU A 12 14.53 25.74 -9.00
N VAL A 13 13.93 24.57 -8.80
CA VAL A 13 13.22 24.14 -7.61
C VAL A 13 13.63 22.69 -7.34
N GLN A 14 14.25 22.41 -6.19
CA GLN A 14 14.43 21.04 -5.72
C GLN A 14 13.09 20.63 -5.10
N GLU A 15 12.36 19.71 -5.73
CA GLU A 15 11.18 19.10 -5.10
C GLU A 15 11.66 18.29 -3.89
N VAL A 16 11.62 18.91 -2.72
CA VAL A 16 11.92 18.25 -1.46
C VAL A 16 10.70 17.39 -1.13
N CYS A 17 10.86 16.09 -1.30
CA CYS A 17 9.94 15.06 -0.82
C CYS A 17 9.63 15.30 0.67
N THR A 18 8.37 15.58 1.00
CA THR A 18 7.95 15.90 2.37
C THR A 18 8.00 14.70 3.32
N THR A 19 8.00 13.48 2.76
CA THR A 19 7.92 12.22 3.50
C THR A 19 9.25 11.48 3.60
N CYS A 20 10.26 11.91 2.83
CA CYS A 20 11.60 11.30 2.85
C CYS A 20 12.40 11.61 4.13
N GLY A 21 11.97 12.62 4.89
CA GLY A 21 12.62 13.02 6.14
C GLY A 21 14.05 13.51 5.94
N ASN A 22 14.97 13.03 6.78
CA ASN A 22 16.39 13.42 6.77
C ASN A 22 17.28 12.49 5.94
N GLN A 23 16.71 11.57 5.17
CA GLN A 23 17.48 10.63 4.34
C GLN A 23 17.95 11.31 3.05
N ASP A 24 19.12 10.89 2.55
CA ASP A 24 19.60 11.36 1.24
C ASP A 24 18.72 10.75 0.14
N PRO A 25 17.99 11.56 -0.66
CA PRO A 25 17.10 11.05 -1.69
C PRO A 25 17.85 10.28 -2.80
N THR A 26 19.16 10.50 -2.94
CA THR A 26 20.02 9.89 -3.94
C THR A 26 20.74 8.64 -3.45
N GLU A 27 20.60 8.28 -2.17
CA GLU A 27 21.25 7.09 -1.61
C GLU A 27 20.79 5.83 -2.35
N ASN A 28 21.76 5.01 -2.76
CA ASN A 28 21.48 3.76 -3.44
C ASN A 28 20.83 2.76 -2.49
N THR A 29 19.60 2.37 -2.81
CA THR A 29 18.81 1.39 -2.05
C THR A 29 18.47 0.20 -2.93
N TRP A 30 18.58 -1.01 -2.39
CA TRP A 30 18.11 -2.22 -3.07
C TRP A 30 16.61 -2.37 -2.89
N MET A 31 15.88 -2.45 -4.00
CA MET A 31 14.45 -2.68 -4.01
C MET A 31 14.12 -3.85 -4.96
N MET A 32 13.20 -4.71 -4.52
CA MET A 32 12.61 -5.71 -5.40
C MET A 32 11.58 -5.03 -6.31
N LEU A 33 11.70 -5.22 -7.62
CA LEU A 33 10.78 -4.58 -8.57
C LEU A 33 9.38 -5.21 -8.46
N PRO A 34 8.31 -4.40 -8.39
CA PRO A 34 6.95 -4.92 -8.21
C PRO A 34 6.57 -5.93 -9.29
N GLY A 35 6.03 -7.08 -8.86
CA GLY A 35 5.60 -8.15 -9.78
C GLY A 35 6.72 -9.00 -10.37
N THR A 36 7.94 -8.92 -9.82
CA THR A 36 9.10 -9.70 -10.27
C THR A 36 9.91 -10.23 -9.10
N ASP A 37 10.80 -11.19 -9.36
CA ASP A 37 11.79 -11.69 -8.39
C ASP A 37 13.16 -10.99 -8.54
N ILE A 38 13.20 -9.81 -9.15
CA ILE A 38 14.43 -9.09 -9.48
C ILE A 38 14.66 -7.95 -8.49
N PHE A 39 15.89 -7.86 -7.96
CA PHE A 39 16.36 -6.72 -7.18
C PHE A 39 17.13 -5.74 -8.06
N ALA A 40 16.84 -4.45 -7.91
CA ALA A 40 17.54 -3.37 -8.59
C ALA A 40 18.06 -2.36 -7.58
N VAL A 41 19.18 -1.71 -7.93
CA VAL A 41 19.65 -0.52 -7.22
C VAL A 41 18.82 0.66 -7.71
N THR A 42 18.13 1.29 -6.79
CA THR A 42 17.26 2.44 -7.03
C THR A 42 17.57 3.54 -6.01
N PRO A 43 17.54 4.82 -6.40
CA PRO A 43 17.65 5.92 -5.43
C PRO A 43 16.58 5.80 -4.36
N PHE A 44 16.93 6.11 -3.10
CA PHE A 44 16.06 6.01 -1.95
C PHE A 44 14.71 6.69 -2.18
N HIS A 45 14.71 7.93 -2.69
CA HIS A 45 13.47 8.67 -2.94
C HIS A 45 12.56 7.94 -3.94
N ALA A 46 13.13 7.33 -4.99
CA ALA A 46 12.35 6.59 -5.97
C ALA A 46 11.73 5.34 -5.34
N ALA A 47 12.51 4.57 -4.58
CA ALA A 47 12.02 3.38 -3.90
C ALA A 47 10.91 3.72 -2.89
N HIS A 48 11.16 4.72 -2.05
CA HIS A 48 10.18 5.21 -1.07
C HIS A 48 8.89 5.71 -1.73
N ALA A 49 8.98 6.54 -2.77
CA ALA A 49 7.79 7.07 -3.47
C ALA A 49 6.99 5.98 -4.21
N ILE A 50 7.62 4.87 -4.60
CA ILE A 50 6.89 3.71 -5.13
C ILE A 50 6.14 3.02 -3.99
N LEU A 51 6.83 2.73 -2.88
CA LEU A 51 6.22 2.06 -1.72
C LEU A 51 5.07 2.86 -1.10
N GLU A 52 5.20 4.19 -1.03
CA GLU A 52 4.15 5.08 -0.52
C GLU A 52 2.87 5.00 -1.38
N ARG A 53 3.01 5.06 -2.71
CA ARG A 53 1.88 4.89 -3.64
C ARG A 53 1.27 3.49 -3.57
N ASP A 54 2.10 2.47 -3.42
CA ASP A 54 1.60 1.10 -3.26
C ASP A 54 0.84 0.92 -1.94
N GLN A 55 1.27 1.57 -0.86
CA GLN A 55 0.54 1.57 0.40
C GLN A 55 -0.85 2.19 0.26
N GLU A 56 -0.96 3.37 -0.39
CA GLU A 56 -2.26 4.01 -0.64
C GLU A 56 -3.20 3.12 -1.46
N ARG A 57 -2.67 2.44 -2.49
CA ARG A 57 -3.42 1.50 -3.30
C ARG A 57 -3.89 0.30 -2.48
N LEU A 58 -3.01 -0.29 -1.67
CA LEU A 58 -3.34 -1.42 -0.81
C LEU A 58 -4.41 -1.05 0.23
N ASP A 59 -4.34 0.13 0.82
CA ASP A 59 -5.35 0.63 1.75
C ASP A 59 -6.72 0.78 1.09
N PHE A 60 -6.75 1.27 -0.16
CA PHE A 60 -7.99 1.35 -0.95
C PHE A 60 -8.55 -0.05 -1.27
N GLU A 61 -7.70 -0.96 -1.75
CA GLU A 61 -8.08 -2.33 -2.08
C GLU A 61 -8.60 -3.09 -0.85
N ALA A 62 -7.96 -2.90 0.31
CA ALA A 62 -8.40 -3.48 1.59
C ALA A 62 -9.78 -2.97 2.00
N LYS A 63 -10.03 -1.66 1.93
CA LYS A 63 -11.36 -1.07 2.22
C LYS A 63 -12.43 -1.56 1.25
N LYS A 64 -12.08 -1.70 -0.04
CA LYS A 64 -12.98 -2.25 -1.06
C LYS A 64 -13.34 -3.70 -0.75
N LEU A 65 -12.34 -4.54 -0.45
CA LEU A 65 -12.55 -5.93 -0.05
C LEU A 65 -13.43 -6.02 1.20
N GLN A 66 -13.14 -5.22 2.22
CA GLN A 66 -13.93 -5.15 3.45
C GLN A 66 -15.40 -4.80 3.15
N SER A 67 -15.65 -3.83 2.28
CA SER A 67 -17.02 -3.47 1.85
C SER A 67 -17.74 -4.65 1.19
N ILE A 68 -17.06 -5.36 0.28
CA ILE A 68 -17.63 -6.53 -0.40
C ILE A 68 -17.97 -7.63 0.61
N VAL A 69 -17.06 -7.93 1.55
CA VAL A 69 -17.29 -8.94 2.59
C VAL A 69 -18.50 -8.58 3.44
N LYS A 70 -18.65 -7.31 3.84
CA LYS A 70 -19.81 -6.82 4.61
C LYS A 70 -21.12 -7.01 3.84
N GLU A 71 -21.16 -6.60 2.57
CA GLU A 71 -22.33 -6.75 1.71
C GLU A 71 -22.74 -8.21 1.56
N LYS A 72 -21.78 -9.10 1.22
CA LYS A 72 -22.08 -10.53 1.03
C LYS A 72 -22.48 -11.21 2.34
N SER A 73 -21.86 -10.84 3.46
CA SER A 73 -22.23 -11.36 4.79
C SER A 73 -23.65 -10.98 5.17
N LEU A 74 -24.06 -9.74 4.88
CA LEU A 74 -25.43 -9.28 5.09
C LEU A 74 -26.43 -10.10 4.26
N ILE A 75 -26.17 -10.26 2.95
CA ILE A 75 -27.03 -11.05 2.05
C ILE A 75 -27.18 -12.50 2.54
N ILE A 76 -26.10 -13.12 3.00
CA ILE A 76 -26.12 -14.48 3.55
C ILE A 76 -26.96 -14.54 4.83
N SER A 77 -26.82 -13.53 5.70
CA SER A 77 -27.58 -13.44 6.94
C SER A 77 -29.08 -13.26 6.67
N GLU A 78 -29.46 -12.43 5.70
CA GLU A 78 -30.86 -12.18 5.32
C GLU A 78 -31.51 -13.40 4.66
N LYS A 79 -30.76 -14.16 3.85
CA LYS A 79 -31.25 -15.40 3.23
C LYS A 79 -31.43 -16.54 4.23
N GLY A 80 -30.88 -16.44 5.44
CA GLY A 80 -30.95 -17.49 6.46
C GLY A 80 -30.22 -18.79 6.06
N ALA A 81 -29.43 -18.78 4.99
CA ALA A 81 -28.78 -19.98 4.43
C ALA A 81 -27.77 -20.64 5.39
N LEU A 82 -27.29 -19.89 6.39
CA LEU A 82 -26.38 -20.37 7.42
C LEU A 82 -27.03 -20.31 8.82
N SER A 83 -28.34 -20.08 8.92
CA SER A 83 -29.02 -19.89 10.23
C SER A 83 -28.99 -21.14 11.11
N ASP A 84 -28.83 -22.32 10.51
CA ASP A 84 -28.64 -23.62 11.14
C ASP A 84 -27.19 -23.90 11.58
N LYS A 85 -26.21 -23.22 10.96
CA LYS A 85 -24.76 -23.49 11.15
C LYS A 85 -24.00 -22.39 11.87
N ILE A 86 -24.45 -21.14 11.75
CA ILE A 86 -23.76 -19.97 12.27
C ILE A 86 -24.78 -19.09 12.98
N SER A 87 -24.51 -18.79 14.26
CA SER A 87 -25.39 -17.92 15.03
C SER A 87 -25.44 -16.52 14.39
N PRO A 88 -26.61 -15.86 14.33
CA PRO A 88 -26.74 -14.50 13.81
C PRO A 88 -25.83 -13.48 14.51
N GLY A 89 -25.39 -13.75 15.75
CA GLY A 89 -24.43 -12.92 16.47
C GLY A 89 -23.02 -12.94 15.85
N ILE A 90 -22.59 -14.10 15.33
CA ILE A 90 -21.28 -14.26 14.67
C ILE A 90 -21.28 -13.59 13.29
N LEU A 91 -22.39 -13.70 12.53
CA LEU A 91 -22.52 -13.00 11.26
C LEU A 91 -22.49 -11.47 11.44
N ARG A 92 -23.14 -10.96 12.49
CA ARG A 92 -23.09 -9.53 12.84
C ARG A 92 -21.67 -9.10 13.25
N SER A 93 -20.95 -9.90 14.03
CA SER A 93 -19.59 -9.54 14.44
C SER A 93 -18.63 -9.41 13.26
N LEU A 94 -18.75 -10.26 12.23
CA LEU A 94 -17.97 -10.18 10.99
C LEU A 94 -18.18 -8.86 10.25
N VAL A 95 -19.38 -8.29 10.30
CA VAL A 95 -19.73 -7.02 9.65
C VAL A 95 -19.33 -5.81 10.50
N THR A 96 -19.30 -5.96 11.83
CA THR A 96 -18.97 -4.89 12.78
C THR A 96 -17.50 -4.87 13.21
N LEU A 97 -16.65 -5.76 12.69
CA LEU A 97 -15.20 -5.69 12.92
C LEU A 97 -14.66 -4.38 12.36
N THR A 98 -14.41 -3.43 13.24
CA THR A 98 -13.60 -2.25 13.01
C THR A 98 -12.17 -2.59 13.41
N ASP A 99 -11.21 -2.43 12.49
CA ASP A 99 -9.81 -2.36 12.89
C ASP A 99 -9.67 -1.22 13.89
N LYS A 100 -9.27 -1.55 15.12
CA LYS A 100 -8.84 -0.53 16.06
C LYS A 100 -7.52 0.02 15.54
N LYS A 101 -7.49 1.33 15.32
CA LYS A 101 -6.25 2.09 15.08
C LYS A 101 -5.29 1.93 16.25
#